data_AF-A0A4Q3A481-F1
#
_entry.id   AF-A0A4Q3A481-F1
#
_cell.length_a   1.000
_cell.length_b   1.000
_cell.length_c   1.000
_cell.angle_alpha   90.00
_cell.angle_beta   90.00
_cell.angle_gamma   90.00
#
_symmetry.space_group_name_H-M   'P 1'
#
loop_
_entity.id
_entity.type
_entity.pdbx_description
1 polymer ?
#
loop_
_entity_poly.entity_id
_entity_poly.type
_entity_poly.pdbx_seq_one_letter_code
_entity_poly.pdbx_strand_id
1 'polypeptide(L)'
;MIIGALLGLSLAAQPQQQVTEVCAYKPGSKKLALVQARTLNQAPTGVVIVNGRDIAWDKSGFVDAAGKSWSIKNEPIQFGGKTYVKYGLPRVLSLNEVEWIGEKDGAAISAERGLADREVIYVLHRGLECAFQPYEMKR
;
A
#
# COMPACT_ATOMS: atom_id res chain seq x y z
N MET A 1 10.88 -35.19 -53.50
CA MET A 1 10.88 -35.15 -52.03
C MET A 1 12.11 -34.41 -51.56
N ILE A 2 11.95 -33.29 -50.86
CA ILE A 2 12.59 -32.96 -49.58
C ILE A 2 11.80 -31.76 -49.03
N ILE A 3 11.30 -31.97 -47.82
CA ILE A 3 10.50 -31.06 -47.00
C ILE A 3 11.47 -30.13 -46.28
N GLY A 4 11.33 -28.81 -46.44
CA GLY A 4 12.08 -27.81 -45.68
C GLY A 4 11.16 -27.11 -44.70
N ALA A 5 11.12 -27.59 -43.45
CA ALA A 5 10.35 -27.01 -42.36
C ALA A 5 10.89 -25.63 -41.96
N LEU A 6 10.06 -24.59 -42.05
CA LEU A 6 10.30 -23.30 -41.41
C LEU A 6 9.89 -23.40 -39.94
N LEU A 7 10.89 -23.55 -39.08
CA LEU A 7 10.79 -23.50 -37.62
C LEU A 7 10.28 -22.10 -37.19
N GLY A 8 9.08 -22.06 -36.62
CA GLY A 8 8.57 -20.91 -35.90
C GLY A 8 9.37 -20.71 -34.61
N LEU A 9 10.22 -19.70 -34.58
CA LEU A 9 10.85 -19.20 -33.36
C LEU A 9 9.78 -18.51 -32.51
N SER A 10 9.39 -19.16 -31.41
CA SER A 10 8.57 -18.55 -30.36
C SER A 10 9.38 -17.46 -29.68
N LEU A 11 8.98 -16.19 -29.82
CA LEU A 11 9.53 -15.10 -29.00
C LEU A 11 9.05 -15.29 -27.56
N ALA A 12 9.94 -15.67 -26.67
CA ALA A 12 9.69 -15.53 -25.24
C ALA A 12 9.47 -14.04 -24.93
N ALA A 13 8.31 -13.69 -24.37
CA ALA A 13 8.05 -12.35 -23.87
C ALA A 13 9.07 -12.02 -22.76
N GLN A 14 9.92 -11.02 -22.99
CA GLN A 14 10.83 -10.53 -21.95
C GLN A 14 10.01 -9.90 -20.81
N PRO A 15 10.39 -10.12 -19.53
CA PRO A 15 9.71 -9.48 -18.41
C PRO A 15 9.75 -7.95 -18.58
N GLN A 16 8.58 -7.35 -18.71
CA GLN A 16 8.47 -5.90 -18.86
C GLN A 16 8.55 -5.24 -17.49
N GLN A 17 9.67 -4.57 -17.22
CA GLN A 17 9.80 -3.69 -16.08
C GLN A 17 8.95 -2.43 -16.33
N GLN A 18 7.99 -2.17 -15.47
CA GLN A 18 7.06 -1.04 -15.60
C GLN A 18 7.11 -0.15 -14.34
N VAL A 19 6.40 0.97 -14.40
CA VAL A 19 6.23 1.89 -13.27
C VAL A 19 4.74 2.01 -12.97
N THR A 20 4.37 1.92 -11.69
CA THR A 20 3.00 2.17 -11.20
C THR A 20 3.04 3.20 -10.07
N GLU A 21 1.89 3.79 -9.74
CA GLU A 21 1.74 4.56 -8.51
C GLU A 21 1.31 3.65 -7.36
N VAL A 22 1.87 3.91 -6.18
CA VAL A 22 1.58 3.20 -4.93
C VAL A 22 1.39 4.19 -3.79
N CYS A 23 0.77 3.73 -2.71
CA CYS A 23 0.44 4.58 -1.57
C CYS A 23 1.62 4.64 -0.60
N ALA A 24 2.03 5.84 -0.24
CA ALA A 24 3.11 6.07 0.67
C ALA A 24 2.70 7.00 1.80
N TYR A 25 3.28 6.73 2.97
CA TYR A 25 3.19 7.61 4.11
C TYR A 25 4.56 7.78 4.74
N LYS A 26 4.95 9.03 4.99
CA LYS A 26 6.13 9.34 5.77
C LYS A 26 5.67 9.83 7.16
N PRO A 27 6.14 9.23 8.27
CA PRO A 27 5.73 9.63 9.61
C PRO A 27 5.81 11.15 9.81
N GLY A 28 4.77 11.73 10.41
CA GLY A 28 4.66 13.16 10.64
C GLY A 28 4.37 14.03 9.40
N SER A 29 4.25 13.47 8.19
CA SER A 29 3.93 14.25 6.98
C SER A 29 2.51 14.85 6.99
N LYS A 30 1.62 14.28 7.83
CA LYS A 30 0.18 14.58 7.91
C LYS A 30 -0.57 14.42 6.59
N LYS A 31 -0.03 13.65 5.65
CA LYS A 31 -0.69 13.35 4.36
C LYS A 31 -0.20 12.03 3.77
N LEU A 32 -1.12 11.30 3.15
CA LEU A 32 -0.79 10.22 2.23
C LEU A 32 -0.29 10.81 0.90
N ALA A 33 0.55 10.08 0.19
CA ALA A 33 1.06 10.47 -1.12
C ALA A 33 1.06 9.28 -2.07
N LEU A 34 0.86 9.55 -3.36
CA LEU A 34 1.21 8.60 -4.41
C LEU A 34 2.68 8.76 -4.76
N VAL A 35 3.38 7.63 -4.87
CA VAL A 35 4.78 7.58 -5.32
C VAL A 35 4.92 6.51 -6.39
N GLN A 36 5.89 6.69 -7.27
CA GLN A 36 6.17 5.71 -8.30
C GLN A 36 6.90 4.49 -7.72
N ALA A 37 6.51 3.29 -8.13
CA ALA A 37 7.16 2.03 -7.81
C ALA A 37 7.48 1.24 -9.08
N ARG A 38 8.61 0.53 -9.06
CA ARG A 38 8.97 -0.42 -10.11
C ARG A 38 8.11 -1.67 -9.97
N THR A 39 7.66 -2.21 -11.09
CA THR A 39 6.96 -3.49 -11.14
C THR A 39 7.65 -4.47 -12.06
N LEU A 40 7.46 -5.76 -11.76
CA LEU A 40 7.86 -6.89 -12.58
C LEU A 40 6.64 -7.80 -12.67
N ASN A 41 6.18 -8.08 -13.90
CA ASN A 41 4.95 -8.85 -14.12
C ASN A 41 3.75 -8.30 -13.30
N GLN A 42 3.58 -6.97 -13.33
CA GLN A 42 2.53 -6.22 -12.61
C GLN A 42 2.63 -6.24 -11.07
N ALA A 43 3.60 -6.94 -10.48
CA ALA A 43 3.84 -6.94 -9.04
C ALA A 43 4.90 -5.90 -8.65
N PRO A 44 4.71 -5.12 -7.56
CA PRO A 44 5.75 -4.23 -7.05
C PRO A 44 7.02 -4.99 -6.68
N THR A 45 8.19 -4.48 -7.08
CA THR A 45 9.49 -5.14 -6.80
C THR A 45 10.08 -4.79 -5.44
N GLY A 46 9.40 -3.95 -4.65
CA GLY A 46 9.96 -3.37 -3.42
C GLY A 46 10.84 -2.13 -3.66
N VAL A 47 10.90 -1.60 -4.88
CA VAL A 47 11.64 -0.39 -5.23
C VAL A 47 10.69 0.75 -5.56
N VAL A 48 10.89 1.91 -4.94
CA VAL A 48 10.20 3.17 -5.22
C VAL A 48 11.13 4.19 -5.86
N ILE A 49 10.57 5.10 -6.65
CA ILE A 49 11.31 6.18 -7.31
C ILE A 49 11.09 7.46 -6.50
N VAL A 50 12.15 7.93 -5.82
CA VAL A 50 12.13 9.14 -5.01
C VAL A 50 13.15 10.11 -5.58
N ASN A 51 12.71 11.31 -5.97
CA ASN A 51 13.55 12.33 -6.62
C ASN A 51 14.36 11.77 -7.81
N GLY A 52 13.72 10.94 -8.64
CA GLY A 52 14.34 10.32 -9.82
C GLY A 52 15.32 9.19 -9.52
N ARG A 53 15.41 8.70 -8.28
CA ARG A 53 16.29 7.61 -7.86
C ARG A 53 15.49 6.41 -7.39
N ASP A 54 15.96 5.23 -7.77
CA ASP A 54 15.43 3.96 -7.28
C ASP A 54 15.92 3.73 -5.84
N ILE A 55 14.97 3.60 -4.91
CA ILE A 55 15.20 3.41 -3.48
C ILE A 55 14.41 2.19 -3.02
N ALA A 56 15.03 1.28 -2.29
CA ALA A 56 14.32 0.16 -1.67
C ALA A 56 13.30 0.67 -0.65
N TRP A 57 12.11 0.05 -0.58
CA TRP A 57 11.01 0.49 0.26
C TRP A 57 11.41 0.68 1.73
N ASP A 58 12.15 -0.28 2.28
CA ASP A 58 12.69 -0.26 3.65
C ASP A 58 13.67 0.90 3.93
N LYS A 59 14.26 1.48 2.88
CA LYS A 59 15.19 2.61 2.94
C LYS A 59 14.57 3.94 2.52
N SER A 60 13.32 3.93 2.06
CA SER A 60 12.62 5.13 1.56
C SER A 60 12.18 6.09 2.68
N GLY A 61 12.09 5.58 3.91
CA GLY A 61 11.48 6.29 5.04
C GLY A 61 9.95 6.28 5.01
N PHE A 62 9.33 5.57 4.07
CA PHE A 62 7.91 5.27 4.11
C PHE A 62 7.62 4.17 5.14
N VAL A 63 6.46 4.27 5.79
CA VAL A 63 6.05 3.36 6.86
C VAL A 63 4.63 2.88 6.61
N ASP A 64 4.44 1.58 6.74
CA ASP A 64 3.14 0.91 6.77
C ASP A 64 3.02 0.01 8.02
N ALA A 65 1.85 -0.59 8.19
CA ALA A 65 1.53 -1.38 9.37
C ALA A 65 1.83 -2.88 9.22
N ALA A 66 2.18 -3.41 8.04
CA ALA A 66 2.30 -4.86 7.83
C ALA A 66 3.32 -5.52 8.76
N GLY A 67 4.45 -4.86 9.02
CA GLY A 67 5.51 -5.38 9.89
C GLY A 67 5.38 -5.01 11.38
N LYS A 68 4.34 -4.27 11.78
CA LYS A 68 4.20 -3.78 13.16
C LYS A 68 3.60 -4.86 14.06
N SER A 69 4.14 -5.02 15.28
CA SER A 69 3.70 -6.04 16.24
C SER A 69 2.20 -5.97 16.53
N TRP A 70 1.68 -4.76 16.77
CA TRP A 70 0.26 -4.54 17.04
C TRP A 70 -0.63 -4.94 15.87
N SER A 71 -0.17 -4.71 14.65
CA SER A 71 -0.88 -5.08 13.43
C SER A 71 -0.89 -6.59 13.25
N ILE A 72 0.24 -7.25 13.46
CA ILE A 72 0.35 -8.72 13.37
C ILE A 72 -0.50 -9.41 14.45
N LYS A 73 -0.52 -8.87 15.67
CA LYS A 73 -1.25 -9.43 16.82
C LYS A 73 -2.72 -9.02 16.88
N ASN A 74 -3.23 -8.30 15.88
CA ASN A 74 -4.61 -7.78 15.84
C ASN A 74 -4.98 -6.95 17.08
N GLU A 75 -4.00 -6.21 17.61
CA GLU A 75 -4.22 -5.37 18.78
C GLU A 75 -5.18 -4.21 18.44
N PRO A 76 -6.05 -3.81 19.38
CA PRO A 76 -6.91 -2.64 19.19
C PRO A 76 -6.10 -1.35 19.05
N ILE A 77 -6.65 -0.39 18.30
CA ILE A 77 -6.11 0.94 18.12
C ILE A 77 -6.93 1.91 18.98
N GLN A 78 -6.26 2.65 19.87
CA GLN A 78 -6.86 3.79 20.55
C GLN A 78 -6.62 5.04 19.71
N PHE A 79 -7.68 5.70 19.25
CA PHE A 79 -7.60 6.90 18.43
C PHE A 79 -8.79 7.81 18.68
N GLY A 80 -8.55 9.11 18.92
CA GLY A 80 -9.62 10.08 19.16
C GLY A 80 -10.54 9.74 20.34
N GLY A 81 -10.00 9.11 21.40
CA GLY A 81 -10.77 8.66 22.56
C GLY A 81 -11.65 7.43 22.32
N LYS A 82 -11.59 6.82 21.14
CA LYS A 82 -12.35 5.63 20.75
C LYS A 82 -11.40 4.44 20.58
N THR A 83 -11.92 3.24 20.82
CA THR A 83 -11.22 1.98 20.57
C THR A 83 -11.67 1.39 19.23
N TYR A 84 -10.73 1.02 18.39
CA TYR A 84 -10.97 0.42 17.08
C TYR A 84 -10.36 -0.99 17.03
N VAL A 85 -11.10 -1.96 16.52
CA VAL A 85 -10.66 -3.36 16.40
C VAL A 85 -10.56 -3.75 14.94
N LYS A 86 -9.54 -4.55 14.60
CA LYS A 86 -9.33 -4.97 13.21
C LYS A 86 -10.58 -5.67 12.68
N TYR A 87 -11.02 -5.27 11.50
CA TYR A 87 -12.23 -5.78 10.86
C TYR A 87 -11.95 -6.13 9.40
N GLY A 88 -12.47 -7.26 8.93
CA GLY A 88 -12.41 -7.68 7.53
C GLY A 88 -11.00 -7.90 6.96
N LEU A 89 -10.94 -8.06 5.64
CA LEU A 89 -9.69 -8.16 4.88
C LEU A 89 -9.18 -6.75 4.49
N PRO A 90 -7.86 -6.60 4.24
CA PRO A 90 -7.33 -5.39 3.63
C PRO A 90 -8.06 -5.05 2.32
N ARG A 91 -8.33 -3.76 2.12
CA ARG A 91 -8.94 -3.22 0.90
C ARG A 91 -7.91 -2.37 0.15
N VAL A 92 -7.87 -2.51 -1.16
CA VAL A 92 -7.13 -1.57 -2.01
C VAL A 92 -7.99 -0.31 -2.16
N LEU A 93 -7.47 0.83 -1.71
CA LEU A 93 -8.19 2.12 -1.74
C LEU A 93 -7.36 3.19 -2.44
N SER A 94 -8.03 4.04 -3.19
CA SER A 94 -7.44 5.24 -3.78
C SER A 94 -7.34 6.37 -2.75
N LEU A 95 -6.35 7.25 -2.90
CA LEU A 95 -6.24 8.47 -2.08
C LEU A 95 -7.36 9.50 -2.34
N ASN A 96 -8.21 9.26 -3.34
CA ASN A 96 -9.44 10.03 -3.54
C ASN A 96 -10.58 9.56 -2.61
N GLU A 97 -10.56 8.29 -2.21
CA GLU A 97 -11.58 7.67 -1.34
C GLU A 97 -11.28 7.91 0.14
N VAL A 98 -10.00 8.01 0.50
CA VAL A 98 -9.57 8.19 1.89
C VAL A 98 -8.82 9.50 2.11
N GLU A 99 -8.86 9.98 3.33
CA GLU A 99 -8.05 11.10 3.81
C GLU A 99 -7.28 10.73 5.06
N TRP A 100 -6.09 11.33 5.24
CA TRP A 100 -5.28 11.15 6.44
C TRP A 100 -5.96 11.81 7.63
N ILE A 101 -6.01 11.11 8.77
CA ILE A 101 -6.59 11.65 10.01
C ILE A 101 -5.66 11.53 11.22
N GLY A 102 -4.60 10.71 11.12
CA GLY A 102 -3.67 10.48 12.21
C GLY A 102 -2.62 9.43 11.87
N GLU A 103 -1.85 9.01 12.87
CA GLU A 103 -0.89 7.91 12.73
C GLU A 103 -0.84 7.08 14.01
N LYS A 104 -0.48 5.79 13.87
CA LYS A 104 -0.14 4.90 14.98
C LYS A 104 1.24 4.30 14.71
N ASP A 105 2.18 4.56 15.61
CA ASP A 105 3.56 4.06 15.54
C ASP A 105 4.22 4.29 14.16
N GLY A 106 3.91 5.45 13.57
CA GLY A 106 4.37 5.91 12.25
C GLY A 106 3.58 5.39 11.05
N ALA A 107 2.60 4.50 11.22
CA ALA A 107 1.71 4.08 10.12
C ALA A 107 0.49 5.01 10.02
N ALA A 108 0.12 5.40 8.80
CA ALA A 108 -1.03 6.28 8.57
C ALA A 108 -2.34 5.63 9.02
N ILE A 109 -3.16 6.44 9.70
CA ILE A 109 -4.58 6.19 9.93
C ILE A 109 -5.35 7.15 9.01
N SER A 110 -6.34 6.58 8.33
CA SER A 110 -7.15 7.24 7.32
C SER A 110 -8.64 7.00 7.62
N ALA A 111 -9.52 7.80 7.06
CA ALA A 111 -10.95 7.54 7.02
C ALA A 111 -11.47 7.81 5.61
N GLU A 112 -12.67 7.32 5.29
CA GLU A 112 -13.36 7.72 4.07
C GLU A 112 -13.54 9.23 4.05
N ARG A 113 -13.23 9.83 2.90
CA ARG A 113 -13.22 11.27 2.73
C ARG A 113 -14.63 11.84 2.89
N GLY A 114 -14.76 12.90 3.70
CA GLY A 114 -16.02 13.62 3.86
C GLY A 114 -17.01 13.01 4.86
N LEU A 115 -16.62 11.93 5.56
CA LEU A 115 -17.43 11.41 6.66
C LEU A 115 -17.07 12.09 8.00
N ALA A 116 -18.08 12.66 8.65
CA ALA A 116 -17.94 13.30 9.96
C ALA A 116 -17.83 12.28 11.09
N ASP A 117 -18.65 11.22 11.05
CA ASP A 117 -18.50 10.10 11.98
C ASP A 117 -17.62 9.00 11.37
N ARG A 118 -16.75 8.46 12.22
CA ARG A 118 -15.69 7.54 11.83
C ARG A 118 -15.91 6.24 12.57
N GLU A 119 -16.96 5.51 12.20
CA GLU A 119 -17.19 4.14 12.67
C GLU A 119 -16.08 3.20 12.18
N VAL A 120 -15.49 3.48 11.01
CA VAL A 120 -14.38 2.71 10.45
C VAL A 120 -13.18 3.63 10.19
N ILE A 121 -11.99 3.17 10.56
CA ILE A 121 -10.71 3.75 10.17
C ILE A 121 -9.91 2.76 9.33
N TYR A 122 -9.04 3.28 8.48
CA TYR A 122 -8.22 2.54 7.54
C TYR A 122 -6.76 2.78 7.83
N VAL A 123 -6.05 1.73 8.25
CA VAL A 123 -4.62 1.79 8.46
C VAL A 123 -3.92 1.41 7.17
N LEU A 124 -2.94 2.19 6.71
CA LEU A 124 -2.08 1.80 5.59
C LEU A 124 -1.32 0.51 5.96
N HIS A 125 -1.76 -0.63 5.44
CA HIS A 125 -1.23 -1.94 5.80
C HIS A 125 -0.03 -2.29 4.93
N ARG A 126 -0.13 -2.17 3.61
CA ARG A 126 0.98 -2.35 2.66
C ARG A 126 0.96 -1.22 1.65
N GLY A 127 1.99 -0.37 1.70
CA GLY A 127 2.05 0.82 0.85
C GLY A 127 2.17 0.50 -0.64
N LEU A 128 3.05 -0.45 -0.98
CA LEU A 128 3.29 -0.91 -2.35
C LEU A 128 2.03 -1.46 -3.06
N GLU A 129 1.00 -1.83 -2.31
CA GLU A 129 -0.25 -2.40 -2.82
C GLU A 129 -1.43 -1.43 -2.66
N CYS A 130 -1.22 -0.23 -2.10
CA CYS A 130 -2.31 0.64 -1.61
C CYS A 130 -3.33 -0.12 -0.74
N ALA A 131 -2.87 -1.12 0.00
CA ALA A 131 -3.73 -1.96 0.81
C ALA A 131 -3.90 -1.34 2.21
N PHE A 132 -5.14 -1.11 2.59
CA PHE A 132 -5.52 -0.56 3.88
C PHE A 132 -6.30 -1.59 4.68
N GLN A 133 -5.88 -1.83 5.92
CA GLN A 133 -6.62 -2.69 6.84
C GLN A 133 -7.72 -1.88 7.53
N PRO A 134 -9.01 -2.29 7.42
CA PRO A 134 -10.07 -1.66 8.19
C PRO A 134 -9.97 -2.01 9.68
N TYR A 135 -10.33 -1.03 10.52
CA TYR A 135 -10.65 -1.22 11.92
C TYR A 135 -11.98 -0.54 12.22
N GLU A 136 -12.89 -1.27 12.88
CA GLU A 136 -14.22 -0.79 13.27
C GLU A 136 -14.23 -0.34 14.73
N MET A 137 -14.98 0.72 15.02
CA MET A 137 -15.17 1.24 16.37
C MET A 137 -15.86 0.18 17.23
N LYS A 138 -15.19 -0.21 18.32
CA LYS A 138 -15.76 -1.11 19.32
C LYS A 138 -16.88 -0.37 20.06
N ARG A 139 -18.10 -0.85 19.90
CA ARG A 139 -19.28 -0.38 20.65
C ARG A 139 -19.24 -0.82 22.11
#